data_AF-A0A3S5BEZ4-F1
#
_entry.id   AF-A0A3S5BEZ4-F1
#
_cell.length_a   1.000
_cell.length_b   1.000
_cell.length_c   1.000
_cell.angle_alpha   90.00
_cell.angle_beta   90.00
_cell.angle_gamma   90.00
#
_symmetry.space_group_name_H-M   'P 1'
#
loop_
_entity.id
_entity.type
_entity.pdbx_description
1 polymer ?
#
loop_
_entity_poly.entity_id
_entity_poly.type
_entity_poly.pdbx_seq_one_letter_code
_entity_poly.pdbx_strand_id
1 'polypeptide(L)'
;MTTVTSTQIWVKQDKIDSTQVVDKTLSTNDLAEDEVLLKTDSFGFSANNITYAALGFTMGYWGFFPADEGYGIVPVWGFATVVASNHADIKAGEKVFGYLPMASHWVIKAGKVAPHGFSDIHENRKSISPVYDQYLRCAVDPGYDESREAWQLNFRPLYMTSFVLDDFVDEFSKGESLLLSSASSKTALGTAQLLKDQKVHRHANYQVIGLTSASNVDMVKASGCYDHVFSYDDVETLSKDQQYWLLDFAANGALITSLGDALGDKLSKVTLIGATDWKAEQKPNKKALDAEIFFAPARVKQRQQEWGHEAFLAKYAKAWKGFAGKVQDTFFEQEHTGSQQIVALYSDTLNGTADTKALNVVRFE
;
A
#
# COMPACT_ATOMS: atom_id res chain seq x y z
N MET A 1 -31.27 -11.78 5.01
CA MET A 1 -31.63 -10.91 3.88
C MET A 1 -31.45 -11.73 2.63
N THR A 2 -32.45 -11.84 1.76
CA THR A 2 -32.33 -12.64 0.52
C THR A 2 -31.65 -11.87 -0.61
N THR A 3 -31.67 -10.53 -0.56
CA THR A 3 -31.10 -9.66 -1.57
C THR A 3 -30.47 -8.44 -0.91
N VAL A 4 -29.32 -8.01 -1.42
CA VAL A 4 -28.55 -6.84 -0.96
C VAL A 4 -28.10 -6.04 -2.17
N THR A 5 -28.19 -4.71 -2.09
CA THR A 5 -27.62 -3.81 -3.10
C THR A 5 -26.15 -3.55 -2.78
N SER A 6 -25.26 -3.91 -3.70
CA SER A 6 -23.85 -3.56 -3.66
C SER A 6 -23.59 -2.30 -4.47
N THR A 7 -23.40 -1.17 -3.77
CA THR A 7 -22.85 0.05 -4.38
C THR A 7 -21.35 -0.13 -4.64
N GLN A 8 -20.91 0.18 -5.85
CA GLN A 8 -19.54 0.03 -6.35
C GLN A 8 -19.04 1.33 -6.99
N ILE A 9 -17.76 1.64 -6.82
CA ILE A 9 -17.10 2.76 -7.48
C ILE A 9 -16.24 2.23 -8.62
N TRP A 10 -16.71 2.42 -9.84
CA TRP A 10 -16.01 2.01 -11.05
C TRP A 10 -15.13 3.14 -11.57
N VAL A 11 -13.99 2.78 -12.13
CA VAL A 11 -13.01 3.70 -12.71
C VAL A 11 -12.78 3.29 -14.16
N LYS A 12 -12.80 4.25 -15.08
CA LYS A 12 -12.50 3.98 -16.49
C LYS A 12 -11.00 3.66 -16.65
N GLN A 13 -10.68 2.48 -17.17
CA GLN A 13 -9.31 1.95 -17.12
C GLN A 13 -8.29 2.76 -17.96
N ASP A 14 -8.77 3.44 -19.02
CA ASP A 14 -7.97 4.29 -19.91
C ASP A 14 -7.98 5.78 -19.50
N LYS A 15 -8.84 6.14 -18.54
CA LYS A 15 -9.11 7.52 -18.12
C LYS A 15 -9.48 7.53 -16.64
N ILE A 16 -8.45 7.39 -15.80
CA ILE A 16 -8.64 7.12 -14.36
C ILE A 16 -9.19 8.32 -13.57
N ASP A 17 -9.34 9.51 -14.16
CA ASP A 17 -10.09 10.64 -13.61
C ASP A 17 -11.61 10.54 -13.82
N SER A 18 -12.07 9.53 -14.56
CA SER A 18 -13.48 9.23 -14.78
C SER A 18 -13.96 8.11 -13.86
N THR A 19 -14.86 8.43 -12.94
CA THR A 19 -15.50 7.47 -12.03
C THR A 19 -16.99 7.33 -12.30
N GLN A 20 -17.57 6.18 -11.94
CA GLN A 20 -19.00 5.92 -12.01
C GLN A 20 -19.45 5.17 -10.75
N VAL A 21 -20.56 5.59 -10.15
CA VAL A 21 -21.23 4.84 -9.08
C VAL A 21 -22.22 3.86 -9.72
N VAL A 22 -22.09 2.58 -9.37
CA VAL A 22 -22.92 1.50 -9.92
C VAL A 22 -23.50 0.67 -8.78
N ASP A 23 -24.81 0.42 -8.82
CA ASP A 23 -25.48 -0.50 -7.92
C ASP A 23 -25.67 -1.87 -8.59
N LYS A 24 -25.23 -2.93 -7.92
CA LYS A 24 -25.42 -4.32 -8.33
C LYS A 24 -26.27 -5.04 -7.30
N THR A 25 -27.33 -5.70 -7.74
CA THR A 25 -28.16 -6.54 -6.88
C THR A 25 -27.48 -7.89 -6.67
N LEU A 26 -27.22 -8.26 -5.41
CA LEU A 26 -26.67 -9.55 -5.01
C LEU A 26 -27.72 -10.33 -4.23
N SER A 27 -27.86 -11.62 -4.50
CA SER A 27 -28.80 -12.50 -3.80
C SER A 27 -28.02 -13.56 -3.02
N THR A 28 -28.35 -13.74 -1.75
CA THR A 28 -27.72 -14.80 -0.93
C THR A 28 -28.18 -16.20 -1.35
N ASN A 29 -29.29 -16.30 -2.08
CA ASN A 29 -29.76 -17.57 -2.64
C ASN A 29 -28.94 -17.99 -3.87
N ASP A 30 -28.20 -17.05 -4.46
CA ASP A 30 -27.47 -17.27 -5.71
C ASP A 30 -26.00 -17.64 -5.44
N LEU A 31 -25.58 -17.65 -4.16
CA LEU A 31 -24.25 -18.07 -3.77
C LEU A 31 -24.04 -19.54 -4.18
N ALA A 32 -22.98 -19.80 -4.94
CA ALA A 32 -22.55 -21.14 -5.27
C ALA A 32 -21.87 -21.83 -4.07
N GLU A 33 -21.44 -23.08 -4.27
CA GLU A 33 -20.59 -23.80 -3.31
C GLU A 33 -19.31 -23.00 -3.03
N ASP A 34 -18.94 -22.94 -1.75
CA ASP A 34 -17.78 -22.19 -1.23
C ASP A 34 -17.84 -20.67 -1.39
N GLU A 35 -18.93 -20.12 -1.92
CA GLU A 35 -19.07 -18.67 -2.05
C GLU A 35 -19.47 -18.01 -0.72
N VAL A 36 -18.88 -16.84 -0.50
CA VAL A 36 -19.06 -16.06 0.72
C VAL A 36 -19.35 -14.62 0.32
N LEU A 37 -20.43 -14.06 0.85
CA LEU A 37 -20.75 -12.65 0.69
C LEU A 37 -20.12 -11.85 1.82
N LEU A 38 -19.17 -11.00 1.47
CA LEU A 38 -18.54 -10.04 2.36
C LEU A 38 -19.27 -8.70 2.29
N LYS A 39 -19.53 -8.08 3.44
CA LYS A 39 -19.86 -6.66 3.56
C LYS A 39 -18.60 -5.92 3.96
N THR A 40 -18.22 -4.89 3.20
CA THR A 40 -17.11 -4.00 3.57
C THR A 40 -17.53 -3.16 4.77
N ASP A 41 -16.81 -3.27 5.89
CA ASP A 41 -17.05 -2.48 7.10
C ASP A 41 -16.35 -1.12 7.01
N SER A 42 -15.09 -1.14 6.57
CA SER A 42 -14.29 0.06 6.31
C SER A 42 -13.04 -0.29 5.50
N PHE A 43 -12.47 0.70 4.80
CA PHE A 43 -11.20 0.55 4.10
C PHE A 43 -10.33 1.81 4.21
N GLY A 44 -9.02 1.63 4.04
CA GLY A 44 -8.04 2.70 3.96
C GLY A 44 -7.88 3.20 2.52
N PHE A 45 -7.60 4.50 2.35
CA PHE A 45 -7.40 5.08 1.02
C PHE A 45 -6.25 6.10 0.99
N SER A 46 -5.37 5.97 -0.01
CA SER A 46 -4.19 6.81 -0.18
C SER A 46 -3.70 6.82 -1.64
N ALA A 47 -2.60 7.55 -1.92
CA ALA A 47 -1.96 7.57 -3.23
C ALA A 47 -1.60 6.17 -3.77
N ASN A 48 -1.39 5.18 -2.89
CA ASN A 48 -1.14 3.79 -3.29
C ASN A 48 -2.33 3.20 -4.10
N ASN A 49 -3.57 3.58 -3.78
CA ASN A 49 -4.74 3.13 -4.53
C ASN A 49 -4.78 3.74 -5.93
N ILE A 50 -4.31 4.98 -6.09
CA ILE A 50 -4.14 5.62 -7.40
C ILE A 50 -3.05 4.90 -8.21
N THR A 51 -1.95 4.46 -7.57
CA THR A 51 -0.95 3.62 -8.24
C THR A 51 -1.56 2.32 -8.80
N TYR A 52 -2.52 1.70 -8.09
CA TYR A 52 -3.21 0.52 -8.60
C TYR A 52 -4.00 0.81 -9.89
N ALA A 53 -4.70 1.94 -9.95
CA ALA A 53 -5.41 2.36 -11.16
C ALA A 53 -4.43 2.71 -12.30
N ALA A 54 -3.44 3.55 -12.02
CA ALA A 54 -2.49 4.05 -13.01
C ALA A 54 -1.61 2.95 -13.62
N LEU A 55 -1.27 1.91 -12.85
CA LEU A 55 -0.49 0.76 -13.29
C LEU A 55 -1.36 -0.48 -13.55
N GLY A 56 -2.67 -0.31 -13.69
CA GLY A 56 -3.60 -1.44 -13.71
C GLY A 56 -3.37 -2.43 -14.84
N PHE A 57 -3.00 -1.96 -16.03
CA PHE A 57 -2.64 -2.83 -17.16
C PHE A 57 -1.22 -3.39 -17.04
N THR A 58 -0.24 -2.55 -16.68
CA THR A 58 1.18 -2.93 -16.71
C THR A 58 1.57 -3.86 -15.57
N MET A 59 0.92 -3.73 -14.42
CA MET A 59 1.13 -4.56 -13.24
C MET A 59 -0.01 -5.56 -13.00
N GLY A 60 -1.05 -5.56 -13.82
CA GLY A 60 -2.16 -6.52 -13.73
C GLY A 60 -3.19 -6.22 -12.62
N TYR A 61 -3.17 -5.04 -12.01
CA TYR A 61 -4.07 -4.70 -10.90
C TYR A 61 -5.55 -4.63 -11.30
N TRP A 62 -5.86 -4.37 -12.58
CA TRP A 62 -7.24 -4.46 -13.07
C TRP A 62 -7.80 -5.89 -13.05
N GLY A 63 -6.93 -6.90 -12.94
CA GLY A 63 -7.32 -8.29 -12.85
C GLY A 63 -7.92 -8.71 -11.50
N PHE A 64 -7.76 -7.92 -10.43
CA PHE A 64 -8.24 -8.32 -9.10
C PHE A 64 -9.77 -8.30 -8.99
N PHE A 65 -10.39 -7.21 -9.43
CA PHE A 65 -11.82 -6.98 -9.31
C PHE A 65 -12.39 -6.48 -10.64
N PRO A 66 -12.85 -7.40 -11.50
CA PRO A 66 -13.38 -7.04 -12.81
C PRO A 66 -14.70 -6.27 -12.70
N ALA A 67 -14.90 -5.33 -13.61
CA ALA A 67 -16.16 -4.64 -13.88
C ALA A 67 -16.58 -4.88 -15.35
N ASP A 68 -17.62 -4.18 -15.81
CA ASP A 68 -18.00 -4.23 -17.23
C ASP A 68 -16.89 -3.64 -18.13
N GLU A 69 -16.97 -3.91 -19.44
CA GLU A 69 -15.95 -3.55 -20.42
C GLU A 69 -15.52 -2.07 -20.34
N GLY A 70 -14.21 -1.82 -20.29
CA GLY A 70 -13.62 -0.48 -20.18
C GLY A 70 -13.54 0.08 -18.76
N TYR A 71 -14.13 -0.59 -17.77
CA TYR A 71 -14.08 -0.22 -16.36
C TYR A 71 -13.32 -1.23 -15.51
N GLY A 72 -12.82 -0.77 -14.36
CA GLY A 72 -12.29 -1.61 -13.30
C GLY A 72 -12.68 -1.07 -11.94
N ILE A 73 -12.58 -1.91 -10.91
CA ILE A 73 -12.81 -1.50 -9.52
C ILE A 73 -11.45 -1.43 -8.83
N VAL A 74 -11.08 -0.24 -8.34
CA VAL A 74 -9.80 -0.07 -7.66
C VAL A 74 -9.80 -0.89 -6.37
N PRO A 75 -8.75 -1.67 -6.13
CA PRO A 75 -8.66 -2.44 -4.91
C PRO A 75 -8.20 -1.60 -3.71
N VAL A 76 -8.64 -1.99 -2.52
CA VAL A 76 -8.40 -1.34 -1.23
C VAL A 76 -8.10 -2.40 -0.16
N TRP A 77 -7.36 -2.03 0.88
CA TRP A 77 -7.23 -2.87 2.08
C TRP A 77 -8.26 -2.46 3.11
N GLY A 78 -9.01 -3.43 3.65
CA GLY A 78 -10.13 -3.12 4.51
C GLY A 78 -10.54 -4.26 5.43
N PHE A 79 -11.42 -3.89 6.37
CA PHE A 79 -12.17 -4.81 7.19
C PHE A 79 -13.50 -5.12 6.53
N ALA A 80 -13.91 -6.38 6.59
CA ALA A 80 -15.19 -6.84 6.11
C ALA A 80 -15.81 -7.86 7.07
N THR A 81 -17.13 -7.91 7.10
CA THR A 81 -17.90 -8.91 7.83
C THR A 81 -18.55 -9.88 6.85
N VAL A 82 -18.45 -11.18 7.13
CA VAL A 82 -19.20 -12.21 6.41
C VAL A 82 -20.68 -12.06 6.71
N VAL A 83 -21.50 -11.76 5.71
CA VAL A 83 -22.96 -11.60 5.89
C VAL A 83 -23.76 -12.81 5.42
N ALA A 84 -23.20 -13.63 4.53
CA ALA A 84 -23.72 -14.94 4.14
C ALA A 84 -22.58 -15.84 3.65
N SER A 85 -22.71 -17.16 3.82
CA SER A 85 -21.70 -18.12 3.40
C SER A 85 -22.33 -19.46 3.04
N ASN A 86 -21.87 -20.03 1.93
CA ASN A 86 -22.12 -21.41 1.52
C ASN A 86 -20.88 -22.30 1.71
N HIS A 87 -19.89 -21.85 2.50
CA HIS A 87 -18.71 -22.63 2.86
C HIS A 87 -18.90 -23.26 4.26
N ALA A 88 -18.53 -24.53 4.44
CA ALA A 88 -18.75 -25.24 5.72
C ALA A 88 -17.99 -24.61 6.90
N ASP A 89 -16.76 -24.14 6.68
CA ASP A 89 -15.85 -23.62 7.72
C ASP A 89 -15.89 -22.11 7.93
N ILE A 90 -16.71 -21.36 7.18
CA ILE A 90 -16.81 -19.89 7.28
C ILE A 90 -18.24 -19.53 7.64
N LYS A 91 -18.42 -18.75 8.69
CA LYS A 91 -19.73 -18.42 9.26
C LYS A 91 -20.05 -16.94 9.11
N ALA A 92 -21.34 -16.65 8.95
CA ALA A 92 -21.82 -15.28 9.05
C ALA A 92 -21.46 -14.67 10.41
N GLY A 93 -21.06 -13.40 10.40
CA GLY A 93 -20.55 -12.66 11.55
C GLY A 93 -19.02 -12.68 11.70
N GLU A 94 -18.28 -13.50 10.93
CA GLU A 94 -16.82 -13.44 10.96
C GLU A 94 -16.31 -12.10 10.40
N LYS A 95 -15.51 -11.38 11.19
CA LYS A 95 -14.79 -10.17 10.75
C LYS A 95 -13.42 -10.56 10.21
N VAL A 96 -13.10 -10.07 9.02
CA VAL A 96 -11.85 -10.34 8.32
C VAL A 96 -11.17 -9.06 7.85
N PHE A 97 -9.84 -9.12 7.72
CA PHE A 97 -9.04 -8.07 7.09
C PHE A 97 -8.42 -8.61 5.80
N GLY A 98 -8.54 -7.89 4.70
CA GLY A 98 -8.00 -8.33 3.41
C GLY A 98 -8.13 -7.29 2.31
N TYR A 99 -7.85 -7.75 1.09
CA TYR A 99 -7.95 -6.92 -0.12
C TYR A 99 -9.37 -6.98 -0.67
N LEU A 100 -10.03 -5.83 -0.74
CA LEU A 100 -11.42 -5.64 -1.13
C LEU A 100 -11.51 -4.75 -2.38
N PRO A 101 -12.59 -4.82 -3.17
CA PRO A 101 -12.91 -3.77 -4.13
C PRO A 101 -13.43 -2.52 -3.42
N MET A 102 -13.41 -1.35 -4.07
CA MET A 102 -14.28 -0.22 -3.71
C MET A 102 -15.75 -0.56 -3.97
N ALA A 103 -16.29 -1.49 -3.17
CA ALA A 103 -17.66 -1.96 -3.19
C ALA A 103 -18.16 -2.21 -1.75
N SER A 104 -19.43 -1.90 -1.50
CA SER A 104 -20.08 -2.14 -0.19
C SER A 104 -20.23 -3.63 0.13
N HIS A 105 -20.45 -4.46 -0.90
CA HIS A 105 -20.55 -5.90 -0.77
C HIS A 105 -19.86 -6.60 -1.95
N TRP A 106 -19.24 -7.75 -1.69
CA TRP A 106 -18.54 -8.52 -2.70
C TRP A 106 -18.66 -10.02 -2.43
N VAL A 107 -18.88 -10.80 -3.49
CA VAL A 107 -18.86 -12.26 -3.43
C VAL A 107 -17.45 -12.73 -3.73
N ILE A 108 -16.92 -13.59 -2.87
CA ILE A 108 -15.66 -14.29 -3.07
C ILE A 108 -15.94 -15.79 -3.15
N LYS A 109 -15.00 -16.55 -3.71
CA LYS A 109 -14.98 -18.01 -3.56
C LYS A 109 -13.91 -18.37 -2.55
N ALA A 110 -14.30 -18.83 -1.37
CA ALA A 110 -13.35 -19.14 -0.32
C ALA A 110 -12.64 -20.48 -0.60
N GLY A 111 -11.34 -20.51 -0.33
CA GLY A 111 -10.54 -21.72 -0.39
C GLY A 111 -9.28 -21.60 0.46
N LYS A 112 -8.49 -22.68 0.52
CA LYS A 112 -7.27 -22.75 1.34
C LYS A 112 -7.52 -22.32 2.79
N VAL A 113 -8.65 -22.77 3.36
CA VAL A 113 -9.10 -22.36 4.68
C VAL A 113 -8.15 -22.90 5.75
N ALA A 114 -7.81 -22.03 6.70
CA ALA A 114 -6.99 -22.32 7.86
C ALA A 114 -7.57 -21.60 9.10
N PRO A 115 -7.14 -21.96 10.32
CA PRO A 115 -7.63 -21.27 11.52
C PRO A 115 -7.46 -19.75 11.47
N HIS A 116 -6.34 -19.25 10.93
CA HIS A 116 -5.99 -17.83 10.86
C HIS A 116 -6.66 -17.05 9.70
N GLY A 117 -7.26 -17.73 8.72
CA GLY A 117 -7.79 -17.06 7.54
C GLY A 117 -8.10 -18.00 6.37
N PHE A 118 -8.41 -17.41 5.23
CA PHE A 118 -8.71 -18.12 3.98
C PHE A 118 -8.30 -17.27 2.78
N SER A 119 -8.41 -17.82 1.57
CA SER A 119 -8.10 -17.10 0.33
C SER A 119 -9.30 -17.01 -0.60
N ASP A 120 -9.38 -15.93 -1.38
CA ASP A 120 -10.22 -15.85 -2.56
C ASP A 120 -9.59 -16.66 -3.70
N ILE A 121 -10.29 -17.71 -4.13
CA ILE A 121 -9.90 -18.56 -5.25
C ILE A 121 -10.85 -18.40 -6.43
N HIS A 122 -11.64 -17.32 -6.45
CA HIS A 122 -12.60 -17.07 -7.52
C HIS A 122 -11.91 -16.94 -8.89
N GLU A 123 -12.39 -17.68 -9.89
CA GLU A 123 -11.70 -17.79 -11.19
C GLU A 123 -11.60 -16.47 -11.97
N ASN A 124 -12.59 -15.58 -11.78
CA ASN A 124 -12.59 -14.23 -12.35
C ASN A 124 -11.55 -13.29 -11.71
N ARG A 125 -10.96 -13.66 -10.56
CA ARG A 125 -9.92 -12.89 -9.89
C ARG A 125 -8.54 -13.31 -10.40
N LYS A 126 -7.97 -12.48 -11.27
CA LYS A 126 -6.64 -12.69 -11.85
C LYS A 126 -5.58 -11.99 -11.01
N SER A 127 -5.22 -12.63 -9.90
CA SER A 127 -4.23 -12.12 -8.96
C SER A 127 -2.79 -12.39 -9.41
N ILE A 128 -1.94 -11.38 -9.23
CA ILE A 128 -0.50 -11.45 -9.49
C ILE A 128 0.31 -11.98 -8.29
N SER A 129 -0.33 -12.12 -7.11
CA SER A 129 0.34 -12.62 -5.90
C SER A 129 -0.66 -13.11 -4.85
N PRO A 130 -0.42 -14.28 -4.22
CA PRO A 130 -1.28 -14.81 -3.15
C PRO A 130 -1.51 -13.88 -1.96
N VAL A 131 -0.61 -12.93 -1.71
CA VAL A 131 -0.79 -11.93 -0.63
C VAL A 131 -2.08 -11.15 -0.78
N TYR A 132 -2.48 -10.84 -2.03
CA TYR A 132 -3.69 -10.07 -2.27
C TYR A 132 -4.94 -10.89 -2.05
N ASP A 133 -4.86 -12.21 -2.17
CA ASP A 133 -6.03 -13.10 -2.14
C ASP A 133 -6.42 -13.50 -0.71
N GLN A 134 -5.58 -13.20 0.29
CA GLN A 134 -5.77 -13.63 1.67
C GLN A 134 -6.70 -12.71 2.46
N TYR A 135 -7.60 -13.33 3.22
CA TYR A 135 -8.42 -12.70 4.25
C TYR A 135 -8.03 -13.29 5.61
N LEU A 136 -7.60 -12.42 6.52
CA LEU A 136 -7.18 -12.76 7.87
C LEU A 136 -8.37 -12.62 8.83
N ARG A 137 -8.60 -13.63 9.66
CA ARG A 137 -9.66 -13.60 10.68
C ARG A 137 -9.24 -12.71 11.85
N CYS A 138 -9.98 -11.62 12.06
CA CYS A 138 -9.65 -10.65 13.12
C CYS A 138 -9.67 -11.30 14.51
N ALA A 139 -10.57 -12.26 14.75
CA ALA A 139 -10.73 -12.94 16.04
C ALA A 139 -9.48 -13.71 16.52
N VAL A 140 -8.58 -14.10 15.62
CA VAL A 140 -7.36 -14.85 15.93
C VAL A 140 -6.11 -14.18 15.40
N ASP A 141 -6.23 -12.96 14.89
CA ASP A 141 -5.12 -12.19 14.37
C ASP A 141 -4.43 -11.44 15.52
N PRO A 142 -3.20 -11.83 15.91
CA PRO A 142 -2.48 -11.16 16.99
C PRO A 142 -2.10 -9.72 16.65
N GLY A 143 -2.14 -9.34 15.37
CA GLY A 143 -1.92 -7.97 14.92
C GLY A 143 -3.18 -7.11 14.94
N TYR A 144 -4.36 -7.69 15.18
CA TYR A 144 -5.62 -6.98 15.19
C TYR A 144 -5.86 -6.25 16.52
N ASP A 145 -6.15 -4.95 16.43
CA ASP A 145 -6.55 -4.10 17.54
C ASP A 145 -7.75 -3.23 17.12
N GLU A 146 -8.92 -3.55 17.66
CA GLU A 146 -10.19 -2.86 17.36
C GLU A 146 -10.12 -1.35 17.64
N SER A 147 -9.33 -0.93 18.64
CA SER A 147 -9.17 0.50 18.96
C SER A 147 -8.27 1.25 17.97
N ARG A 148 -7.63 0.53 17.04
CA ARG A 148 -6.66 1.08 16.08
C ARG A 148 -6.97 0.73 14.63
N GLU A 149 -8.22 0.45 14.29
CA GLU A 149 -8.59 0.09 12.91
C GLU A 149 -8.15 1.13 11.88
N ALA A 150 -8.30 2.44 12.17
CA ALA A 150 -7.87 3.50 11.25
C ALA A 150 -6.37 3.40 10.89
N TRP A 151 -5.53 3.09 11.88
CA TRP A 151 -4.11 2.85 11.69
C TRP A 151 -3.86 1.58 10.86
N GLN A 152 -4.53 0.49 11.20
CA GLN A 152 -4.35 -0.79 10.50
C GLN A 152 -4.75 -0.68 9.03
N LEU A 153 -5.88 -0.03 8.73
CA LEU A 153 -6.36 0.25 7.37
C LEU A 153 -5.31 1.00 6.54
N ASN A 154 -4.67 2.01 7.13
CA ASN A 154 -3.83 2.95 6.40
C ASN A 154 -2.35 2.57 6.36
N PHE A 155 -1.88 1.79 7.35
CA PHE A 155 -0.45 1.51 7.49
C PHE A 155 -0.11 0.03 7.43
N ARG A 156 -0.95 -0.90 7.88
CA ARG A 156 -0.58 -2.33 7.95
C ARG A 156 -0.05 -2.89 6.61
N PRO A 157 -0.76 -2.72 5.46
CA PRO A 157 -0.26 -3.22 4.18
C PRO A 157 0.97 -2.45 3.69
N LEU A 158 1.03 -1.14 3.92
CA LEU A 158 2.14 -0.28 3.46
C LEU A 158 3.42 -0.54 4.26
N TYR A 159 3.28 -0.77 5.56
CA TYR A 159 4.39 -1.07 6.44
C TYR A 159 4.96 -2.46 6.21
N MET A 160 4.17 -3.41 5.69
CA MET A 160 4.72 -4.68 5.20
C MET A 160 5.75 -4.43 4.10
N THR A 161 5.44 -3.55 3.14
CA THR A 161 6.38 -3.12 2.11
C THR A 161 7.61 -2.45 2.73
N SER A 162 7.43 -1.55 3.70
CA SER A 162 8.54 -0.93 4.42
C SER A 162 9.45 -1.96 5.10
N PHE A 163 8.87 -2.96 5.75
CA PHE A 163 9.58 -4.03 6.45
C PHE A 163 10.44 -4.86 5.50
N VAL A 164 9.89 -5.30 4.36
CA VAL A 164 10.67 -6.09 3.40
C VAL A 164 11.64 -5.24 2.58
N LEU A 165 11.41 -3.93 2.45
CA LEU A 165 12.34 -3.01 1.80
C LEU A 165 13.55 -2.71 2.70
N ASP A 166 13.34 -2.53 3.99
CA ASP A 166 14.42 -2.44 4.99
C ASP A 166 15.34 -3.68 4.94
N ASP A 167 14.75 -4.88 4.93
CA ASP A 167 15.47 -6.14 4.77
C ASP A 167 16.20 -6.27 3.41
N PHE A 168 15.61 -5.74 2.34
CA PHE A 168 16.25 -5.69 1.03
C PHE A 168 17.47 -4.78 1.03
N VAL A 169 17.37 -3.60 1.62
CA VAL A 169 18.50 -2.68 1.73
C VAL A 169 19.64 -3.29 2.55
N ASP A 170 19.33 -3.98 3.66
CA ASP A 170 20.31 -4.67 4.49
C ASP A 170 21.13 -5.70 3.71
N GLU A 171 20.49 -6.43 2.79
CA GLU A 171 21.16 -7.47 2.00
C GLU A 171 22.05 -6.91 0.88
N PHE A 172 21.65 -5.78 0.28
CA PHE A 172 22.28 -5.30 -0.96
C PHE A 172 23.10 -4.02 -0.80
N SER A 173 22.93 -3.25 0.27
CA SER A 173 23.69 -2.02 0.47
C SER A 173 25.16 -2.32 0.73
N LYS A 174 26.03 -1.50 0.14
CA LYS A 174 27.48 -1.49 0.36
C LYS A 174 27.91 -0.31 1.23
N GLY A 175 26.97 0.32 1.94
CA GLY A 175 27.21 1.48 2.80
C GLY A 175 26.82 2.83 2.17
N GLU A 176 26.07 2.83 1.08
CA GLU A 176 25.55 4.05 0.46
C GLU A 176 24.56 4.77 1.38
N SER A 177 24.62 6.11 1.40
CA SER A 177 23.54 6.92 1.97
C SER A 177 22.25 6.72 1.16
N LEU A 178 21.14 6.58 1.86
CA LEU A 178 19.86 6.18 1.28
C LEU A 178 19.00 7.45 1.06
N LEU A 179 18.70 7.75 -0.20
CA LEU A 179 17.76 8.81 -0.58
C LEU A 179 16.37 8.19 -0.73
N LEU A 180 15.37 8.69 -0.01
CA LEU A 180 13.98 8.24 -0.13
C LEU A 180 13.13 9.37 -0.69
N SER A 181 12.63 9.22 -1.92
CA SER A 181 11.67 10.18 -2.49
C SER A 181 10.28 10.02 -1.87
N SER A 182 9.40 11.00 -2.06
CA SER A 182 8.06 11.02 -1.45
C SER A 182 8.13 10.75 0.05
N ALA A 183 9.04 11.44 0.75
CA ALA A 183 9.39 11.15 2.15
C ALA A 183 8.24 11.39 3.14
N SER A 184 7.16 12.06 2.72
CA SER A 184 5.91 12.18 3.48
C SER A 184 4.98 10.98 3.31
N SER A 185 5.25 10.08 2.37
CA SER A 185 4.40 8.91 2.14
C SER A 185 4.54 7.89 3.28
N LYS A 186 3.44 7.20 3.56
CA LYS A 186 3.32 6.23 4.66
C LYS A 186 4.36 5.11 4.55
N THR A 187 4.61 4.60 3.33
CA THR A 187 5.63 3.58 3.06
C THR A 187 7.05 4.12 3.25
N ALA A 188 7.34 5.35 2.80
CA ALA A 188 8.67 5.95 2.95
C ALA A 188 8.99 6.22 4.43
N LEU A 189 8.02 6.73 5.19
CA LEU A 189 8.15 6.95 6.64
C LEU A 189 8.45 5.66 7.40
N GLY A 190 7.71 4.58 7.12
CA GLY A 190 7.97 3.27 7.71
C GLY A 190 9.36 2.73 7.35
N THR A 191 9.78 2.90 6.10
CA THR A 191 11.09 2.44 5.62
C THR A 191 12.21 3.21 6.30
N ALA A 192 12.09 4.55 6.36
CA ALA A 192 13.08 5.41 6.98
C ALA A 192 13.26 5.11 8.47
N GLN A 193 12.15 4.94 9.20
CA GLN A 193 12.19 4.58 10.62
C GLN A 193 12.91 3.24 10.83
N LEU A 194 12.57 2.22 10.04
CA LEU A 194 13.21 0.91 10.14
C LEU A 194 14.71 0.99 9.85
N LEU A 195 15.09 1.59 8.72
CA LEU A 195 16.48 1.76 8.34
C LEU A 195 17.27 2.45 9.45
N LYS A 196 16.75 3.57 9.97
CA LYS A 196 17.37 4.37 11.02
C LYS A 196 17.52 3.61 12.33
N ASP A 197 16.48 2.90 12.76
CA ASP A 197 16.47 2.15 14.02
C ASP A 197 17.39 0.92 13.96
N GLN A 198 17.62 0.34 12.77
CA GLN A 198 18.50 -0.82 12.58
C GLN A 198 19.98 -0.46 12.35
N LYS A 199 20.33 0.83 12.13
CA LYS A 199 21.72 1.26 11.84
C LYS A 199 22.74 0.71 12.82
N VAL A 200 22.44 0.84 14.12
CA VAL A 200 23.35 0.41 15.20
C VAL A 200 23.54 -1.11 15.18
N HIS A 201 22.45 -1.86 15.00
CA HIS A 201 22.49 -3.32 14.94
C HIS A 201 23.26 -3.82 13.70
N ARG A 202 23.16 -3.12 12.58
CA ARG A 202 23.84 -3.44 11.31
C ARG A 202 25.28 -2.95 11.24
N HIS A 203 25.76 -2.22 12.25
CA HIS A 203 27.02 -1.49 12.20
C HIS A 203 27.12 -0.58 10.95
N ALA A 204 25.99 -0.04 10.50
CA ALA A 204 25.88 0.74 9.29
C ALA A 204 26.17 2.23 9.57
N ASN A 205 26.88 2.88 8.64
CA ASN A 205 27.25 4.30 8.71
C ASN A 205 26.54 5.18 7.65
N TYR A 206 25.65 4.60 6.83
CA TYR A 206 24.86 5.35 5.86
C TYR A 206 23.98 6.42 6.52
N GLN A 207 23.58 7.44 5.78
CA GLN A 207 22.53 8.37 6.21
C GLN A 207 21.18 7.95 5.62
N VAL A 208 20.09 8.17 6.36
CA VAL A 208 18.72 8.00 5.86
C VAL A 208 18.14 9.38 5.55
N ILE A 209 18.02 9.72 4.28
CA ILE A 209 17.73 11.07 3.81
C ILE A 209 16.37 11.09 3.10
N GLY A 210 15.46 11.97 3.54
CA GLY A 210 14.16 12.16 2.91
C GLY A 210 14.16 13.28 1.89
N LEU A 211 13.57 13.04 0.72
CA LEU A 211 13.30 14.04 -0.31
C LEU A 211 11.78 14.24 -0.43
N THR A 212 11.31 15.48 -0.35
CA THR A 212 9.88 15.81 -0.42
C THR A 212 9.62 17.20 -1.02
N SER A 213 8.36 17.56 -1.24
CA SER A 213 8.01 18.93 -1.65
C SER A 213 8.33 19.93 -0.53
N ALA A 214 8.65 21.18 -0.88
CA ALA A 214 8.94 22.23 0.10
C ALA A 214 7.86 22.35 1.19
N SER A 215 6.58 22.24 0.81
CA SER A 215 5.44 22.27 1.72
C SER A 215 5.40 21.15 2.78
N ASN A 216 6.10 20.03 2.54
CA ASN A 216 6.10 18.86 3.42
C ASN A 216 7.36 18.74 4.28
N VAL A 217 8.40 19.55 4.04
CA VAL A 217 9.71 19.42 4.71
C VAL A 217 9.59 19.43 6.23
N ASP A 218 8.89 20.41 6.80
CA ASP A 218 8.78 20.57 8.26
C ASP A 218 8.04 19.40 8.90
N MET A 219 6.97 18.91 8.25
CA MET A 219 6.23 17.75 8.71
C MET A 219 7.11 16.49 8.69
N VAL A 220 7.84 16.25 7.61
CA VAL A 220 8.72 15.09 7.48
C VAL A 220 9.86 15.15 8.49
N LYS A 221 10.42 16.34 8.77
CA LYS A 221 11.40 16.53 9.86
C LYS A 221 10.79 16.20 11.23
N ALA A 222 9.59 16.70 11.51
CA ALA A 222 8.89 16.47 12.77
C ALA A 222 8.58 14.98 13.04
N SER A 223 8.46 14.15 11.98
CA SER A 223 8.29 12.70 12.14
C SER A 223 9.45 11.98 12.85
N GLY A 224 10.66 12.56 12.81
CA GLY A 224 11.87 11.96 13.38
C GLY A 224 12.38 10.70 12.67
N CYS A 225 11.75 10.29 11.56
CA CYS A 225 12.08 9.06 10.81
C CYS A 225 13.38 9.17 10.02
N TYR A 226 13.81 10.37 9.66
CA TYR A 226 14.98 10.62 8.80
C TYR A 226 16.15 11.21 9.60
N ASP A 227 17.38 11.02 9.11
CA ASP A 227 18.57 11.74 9.60
C ASP A 227 18.56 13.19 9.07
N HIS A 228 18.23 13.35 7.78
CA HIS A 228 18.10 14.65 7.11
C HIS A 228 16.89 14.66 6.18
N VAL A 229 16.35 15.85 5.93
CA VAL A 229 15.22 16.06 5.01
C VAL A 229 15.51 17.28 4.15
N PHE A 230 15.43 17.09 2.83
CA PHE A 230 15.62 18.13 1.82
C PHE A 230 14.34 18.28 1.00
N SER A 231 14.13 19.50 0.48
CA SER A 231 13.15 19.67 -0.58
C SER A 231 13.71 19.10 -1.89
N TYR A 232 12.85 18.80 -2.86
CA TYR A 232 13.28 18.43 -4.20
C TYR A 232 14.11 19.53 -4.89
N ASP A 233 13.93 20.79 -4.50
CA ASP A 233 14.66 21.93 -5.06
C ASP A 233 16.07 22.07 -4.47
N ASP A 234 16.35 21.40 -3.33
CA ASP A 234 17.62 21.51 -2.60
C ASP A 234 18.58 20.34 -2.91
N VAL A 235 18.29 19.49 -3.91
CA VAL A 235 19.08 18.28 -4.19
C VAL A 235 20.54 18.58 -4.55
N GLU A 236 20.84 19.75 -5.11
CA GLU A 236 22.20 20.18 -5.44
C GLU A 236 23.07 20.40 -4.19
N THR A 237 22.46 20.55 -3.01
CA THR A 237 23.15 20.75 -1.73
C THR A 237 23.66 19.46 -1.10
N LEU A 238 23.30 18.29 -1.66
CA LEU A 238 23.75 16.99 -1.18
C LEU A 238 25.29 16.88 -1.29
N SER A 239 25.92 16.27 -0.29
CA SER A 239 27.37 16.09 -0.25
C SER A 239 27.85 15.25 -1.43
N LYS A 240 28.88 15.71 -2.14
CA LYS A 240 29.49 14.97 -3.26
C LYS A 240 30.54 13.93 -2.81
N ASP A 241 30.75 13.81 -1.50
CA ASP A 241 31.73 12.88 -0.92
C ASP A 241 31.12 11.51 -0.60
N GLN A 242 29.79 11.39 -0.64
CA GLN A 242 29.06 10.16 -0.34
C GLN A 242 28.59 9.45 -1.61
N GLN A 243 28.44 8.13 -1.52
CA GLN A 243 27.70 7.34 -2.49
C GLN A 243 26.23 7.27 -2.06
N TYR A 244 25.32 7.35 -3.01
CA TYR A 244 23.89 7.38 -2.79
C TYR A 244 23.16 6.25 -3.51
N TRP A 245 22.20 5.67 -2.80
CA TRP A 245 21.19 4.80 -3.37
C TRP A 245 19.83 5.47 -3.25
N LEU A 246 19.20 5.76 -4.39
CA LEU A 246 17.82 6.23 -4.45
C LEU A 246 16.83 5.07 -4.32
N LEU A 247 16.03 5.12 -3.25
CA LEU A 247 14.81 4.37 -3.06
C LEU A 247 13.63 5.27 -3.49
N ASP A 248 13.19 5.13 -4.73
CA ASP A 248 12.18 6.00 -5.32
C ASP A 248 10.75 5.49 -5.12
N PHE A 249 9.97 6.26 -4.35
CA PHE A 249 8.54 6.05 -4.13
C PHE A 249 7.67 6.90 -5.07
N ALA A 250 8.23 7.97 -5.63
CA ALA A 250 7.51 8.94 -6.45
C ALA A 250 7.27 8.45 -7.88
N ALA A 251 8.24 7.78 -8.51
CA ALA A 251 8.29 7.54 -9.95
C ALA A 251 8.22 8.84 -10.77
N ASN A 252 8.86 9.90 -10.29
CA ASN A 252 9.01 11.15 -11.02
C ASN A 252 10.34 11.13 -11.80
N GLY A 253 10.27 10.97 -13.12
CA GLY A 253 11.45 10.87 -13.98
C GLY A 253 12.28 12.16 -14.04
N ALA A 254 11.66 13.33 -13.87
CA ALA A 254 12.37 14.60 -13.82
C ALA A 254 13.20 14.72 -12.53
N LEU A 255 12.64 14.30 -11.39
CA LEU A 255 13.37 14.23 -10.12
C LEU A 255 14.57 13.28 -10.22
N ILE A 256 14.38 12.08 -10.79
CA ILE A 256 15.48 11.12 -10.92
C ILE A 256 16.58 11.66 -11.85
N THR A 257 16.20 12.29 -12.96
CA THR A 257 17.15 12.94 -13.88
C THR A 257 17.92 14.04 -13.17
N SER A 258 17.22 14.92 -12.43
CA SER A 258 17.86 16.01 -11.65
C SER A 258 18.83 15.48 -10.60
N LEU A 259 18.49 14.38 -9.91
CA LEU A 259 19.41 13.70 -8.99
C LEU A 259 20.62 13.12 -9.72
N GLY A 260 20.42 12.50 -10.88
CA GLY A 260 21.50 11.99 -11.72
C GLY A 260 22.44 13.09 -12.19
N ASP A 261 21.91 14.25 -12.61
CA ASP A 261 22.70 15.40 -13.04
C ASP A 261 23.48 16.03 -11.87
N ALA A 262 22.85 16.14 -10.70
CA ALA A 262 23.47 16.75 -9.51
C ALA A 262 24.57 15.88 -8.89
N LEU A 263 24.37 14.56 -8.87
CA LEU A 263 25.23 13.59 -8.18
C LEU A 263 26.20 12.86 -9.11
N GLY A 264 25.88 12.74 -10.40
CA GLY A 264 26.66 11.96 -11.36
C GLY A 264 26.91 10.53 -10.87
N ASP A 265 28.17 10.08 -10.94
CA ASP A 265 28.61 8.75 -10.48
C ASP A 265 28.42 8.51 -8.97
N LYS A 266 28.01 9.53 -8.20
CA LYS A 266 27.65 9.37 -6.79
C LYS A 266 26.26 8.81 -6.59
N LEU A 267 25.37 8.87 -7.58
CA LEU A 267 24.12 8.12 -7.56
C LEU A 267 24.39 6.70 -8.09
N SER A 268 24.81 5.81 -7.20
CA SER A 268 25.30 4.48 -7.57
C SER A 268 24.20 3.47 -7.89
N LYS A 269 22.99 3.67 -7.33
CA LYS A 269 21.87 2.77 -7.53
C LYS A 269 20.53 3.49 -7.48
N VAL A 270 19.60 3.06 -8.32
CA VAL A 270 18.19 3.49 -8.31
C VAL A 270 17.30 2.27 -8.21
N THR A 271 16.41 2.27 -7.22
CA THR A 271 15.36 1.26 -7.05
C THR A 271 14.00 1.94 -7.06
N LEU A 272 13.12 1.51 -7.96
CA LEU A 272 11.76 2.00 -8.09
C LEU A 272 10.82 1.13 -7.25
N ILE A 273 10.14 1.72 -6.27
CA ILE A 273 9.28 1.02 -5.30
C ILE A 273 7.81 1.30 -5.55
N GLY A 274 7.47 2.56 -5.83
CA GLY A 274 6.09 3.02 -5.97
C GLY A 274 5.95 4.06 -7.07
N ALA A 275 4.73 4.54 -7.29
CA ALA A 275 4.44 5.62 -8.21
C ALA A 275 3.46 6.61 -7.59
N THR A 276 3.88 7.25 -6.49
CA THR A 276 3.03 8.22 -5.79
C THR A 276 2.80 9.50 -6.62
N ASP A 277 3.72 9.84 -7.52
CA ASP A 277 3.56 10.92 -8.51
C ASP A 277 3.13 10.35 -9.86
N TRP A 278 1.90 9.86 -9.91
CA TRP A 278 1.33 9.28 -11.13
C TRP A 278 1.12 10.33 -12.23
N LYS A 279 1.06 11.63 -11.90
CA LYS A 279 0.93 12.73 -12.87
C LYS A 279 2.26 13.21 -13.45
N ALA A 280 3.40 12.79 -12.90
CA ALA A 280 4.71 13.18 -13.42
C ALA A 280 4.76 13.04 -14.95
N GLU A 281 5.01 14.17 -15.63
CA GLU A 281 5.03 14.27 -17.09
C GLU A 281 6.08 13.32 -17.70
N GLN A 282 7.19 13.16 -16.99
CA GLN A 282 8.26 12.25 -17.35
C GLN A 282 8.22 11.04 -16.42
N LYS A 283 8.04 9.85 -17.01
CA LYS A 283 8.20 8.58 -16.29
C LYS A 283 9.65 8.13 -16.29
N PRO A 284 10.12 7.41 -15.25
CA PRO A 284 11.49 6.91 -15.19
C PRO A 284 11.81 6.01 -16.38
N ASN A 285 12.88 6.32 -17.11
CA ASN A 285 13.40 5.43 -18.14
C ASN A 285 14.28 4.35 -17.50
N LYS A 286 13.65 3.24 -17.12
CA LYS A 286 14.30 2.13 -16.39
C LYS A 286 15.59 1.65 -17.03
N LYS A 287 15.63 1.54 -18.37
CA LYS A 287 16.82 1.06 -19.09
C LYS A 287 17.96 2.08 -19.07
N ALA A 288 17.63 3.36 -19.23
CA ALA A 288 18.65 4.41 -19.20
C ALA A 288 19.23 4.61 -17.79
N LEU A 289 18.42 4.35 -16.76
CA LEU A 289 18.79 4.51 -15.35
C LEU A 289 19.38 3.25 -14.71
N ASP A 290 19.44 2.14 -15.44
CA ASP A 290 19.71 0.79 -14.91
C ASP A 290 18.90 0.49 -13.62
N ALA A 291 17.65 0.95 -13.60
CA ALA A 291 16.85 0.97 -12.38
C ALA A 291 16.14 -0.36 -12.14
N GLU A 292 16.28 -0.89 -10.92
CA GLU A 292 15.58 -2.10 -10.48
C GLU A 292 14.17 -1.77 -9.98
N ILE A 293 13.19 -2.63 -10.25
CA ILE A 293 11.85 -2.51 -9.66
C ILE A 293 11.82 -3.37 -8.40
N PHE A 294 11.49 -2.76 -7.27
CA PHE A 294 11.20 -3.50 -6.05
C PHE A 294 9.75 -3.94 -6.03
N PHE A 295 9.51 -5.26 -6.03
CA PHE A 295 8.18 -5.83 -5.89
C PHE A 295 8.04 -6.52 -4.53
N ALA A 296 7.45 -5.82 -3.57
CA ALA A 296 7.33 -6.28 -2.18
C ALA A 296 6.77 -7.72 -2.03
N PRO A 297 5.73 -8.15 -2.78
CA PRO A 297 5.22 -9.52 -2.65
C PRO A 297 6.24 -10.60 -3.01
N ALA A 298 7.16 -10.34 -3.95
CA ALA A 298 8.24 -11.29 -4.25
C ALA A 298 9.20 -11.42 -3.07
N ARG A 299 9.54 -10.32 -2.40
CA ARG A 299 10.41 -10.32 -1.22
C ARG A 299 9.74 -10.96 -0.01
N VAL A 300 8.44 -10.72 0.20
CA VAL A 300 7.63 -11.43 1.22
C VAL A 300 7.68 -12.94 0.98
N LYS A 301 7.41 -13.38 -0.25
CA LYS A 301 7.44 -14.80 -0.62
C LYS A 301 8.83 -15.41 -0.36
N GLN A 302 9.89 -14.73 -0.78
CA GLN A 302 11.27 -15.16 -0.55
C GLN A 302 11.54 -15.34 0.95
N ARG A 303 11.27 -14.32 1.76
CA ARG A 303 11.57 -14.39 3.21
C ARG A 303 10.67 -15.34 3.98
N GLN A 304 9.44 -15.57 3.55
CA GLN A 304 8.60 -16.63 4.13
C GLN A 304 9.13 -18.03 3.82
N GLN A 305 9.73 -18.25 2.64
CA GLN A 305 10.36 -19.52 2.29
C GLN A 305 11.66 -19.75 3.08
N GLU A 306 12.46 -18.70 3.27
CA GLU A 306 13.77 -18.79 3.94
C GLU A 306 13.66 -18.82 5.48
N TRP A 307 12.81 -17.97 6.07
CA TRP A 307 12.69 -17.85 7.53
C TRP A 307 11.57 -18.70 8.11
N GLY A 308 10.63 -19.15 7.28
CA GLY A 308 9.37 -19.73 7.73
C GLY A 308 8.32 -18.66 8.07
N HIS A 309 7.04 -19.05 7.91
CA HIS A 309 5.91 -18.14 8.05
C HIS A 309 5.81 -17.52 9.45
N GLU A 310 5.92 -18.32 10.51
CA GLU A 310 5.80 -17.84 11.90
C GLU A 310 6.92 -16.86 12.26
N ALA A 311 8.16 -17.16 11.89
CA ALA A 311 9.30 -16.28 12.17
C ALA A 311 9.19 -14.95 11.39
N PHE A 312 8.74 -15.00 10.13
CA PHE A 312 8.47 -13.81 9.34
C PHE A 312 7.43 -12.91 10.02
N LEU A 313 6.30 -13.46 10.43
CA LEU A 313 5.24 -12.72 11.12
C LEU A 313 5.71 -12.16 12.47
N ALA A 314 6.49 -12.92 13.25
CA ALA A 314 7.04 -12.45 14.52
C ALA A 314 7.99 -11.26 14.33
N LYS A 315 8.87 -11.30 13.32
CA LYS A 315 9.76 -10.17 12.97
C LYS A 315 8.95 -8.94 12.54
N TYR A 316 7.96 -9.13 11.66
CA TYR A 316 7.07 -8.04 11.22
C TYR A 316 6.30 -7.42 12.38
N ALA A 317 5.69 -8.22 13.25
CA ALA A 317 4.91 -7.75 14.40
C ALA A 317 5.77 -6.92 15.37
N LYS A 318 7.02 -7.36 15.62
CA LYS A 318 7.99 -6.60 16.43
C LYS A 318 8.30 -5.24 15.80
N ALA A 319 8.55 -5.21 14.49
CA ALA A 319 8.80 -3.98 13.75
C ALA A 319 7.60 -3.03 13.78
N TRP A 320 6.39 -3.54 13.53
CA TRP A 320 5.15 -2.76 13.50
C TRP A 320 4.87 -2.05 14.83
N LYS A 321 5.03 -2.77 15.94
CA LYS A 321 4.81 -2.22 17.28
C LYS A 321 5.72 -1.01 17.59
N GLY A 322 6.96 -1.02 17.08
CA GLY A 322 7.90 0.10 17.23
C GLY A 322 7.48 1.34 16.46
N PHE A 323 7.06 1.18 15.20
CA PHE A 323 6.63 2.29 14.34
C PHE A 323 5.36 2.95 14.85
N ALA A 324 4.37 2.15 15.21
CA ALA A 324 3.03 2.61 15.56
C ALA A 324 2.98 3.51 16.80
N GLY A 325 4.02 3.51 17.65
CA GLY A 325 4.16 4.45 18.76
C GLY A 325 4.99 5.70 18.42
N LYS A 326 5.92 5.62 17.45
CA LYS A 326 6.85 6.70 17.12
C LYS A 326 6.20 7.85 16.35
N VAL A 327 5.27 7.52 15.44
CA VAL A 327 4.66 8.51 14.53
C VAL A 327 3.20 8.81 14.86
N GLN A 328 2.66 8.29 15.97
CA GLN A 328 1.23 8.35 16.26
C GLN A 328 0.66 9.77 16.30
N ASP A 329 1.42 10.72 16.84
CA ASP A 329 0.98 12.12 16.98
C ASP A 329 1.11 12.93 15.68
N THR A 330 1.57 12.30 14.58
CA THR A 330 1.72 12.96 13.26
C THR A 330 0.43 12.88 12.44
N PHE A 331 -0.41 11.87 12.69
CA PHE A 331 -1.55 11.52 11.86
C PHE A 331 -2.86 11.73 12.62
N PHE A 332 -3.93 12.00 11.88
CA PHE A 332 -5.27 12.13 12.41
C PHE A 332 -6.26 11.30 11.61
N GLU A 333 -7.30 10.79 12.27
CA GLU A 333 -8.36 10.03 11.61
C GLU A 333 -9.27 10.98 10.81
N GLN A 334 -9.59 10.60 9.58
CA GLN A 334 -10.50 11.34 8.72
C GLN A 334 -11.54 10.38 8.14
N GLU A 335 -12.79 10.63 8.47
CA GLU A 335 -13.92 9.78 8.09
C GLU A 335 -14.52 10.20 6.75
N HIS A 336 -14.83 9.21 5.91
CA HIS A 336 -15.49 9.40 4.62
C HIS A 336 -16.61 8.38 4.48
N THR A 337 -17.86 8.82 4.36
CA THR A 337 -19.02 7.94 4.27
C THR A 337 -19.87 8.23 3.05
N GLY A 338 -20.29 7.16 2.36
CA GLY A 338 -21.16 7.23 1.19
C GLY A 338 -20.42 7.47 -0.12
N SER A 339 -21.04 7.04 -1.22
CA SER A 339 -20.39 7.01 -2.55
C SER A 339 -19.89 8.37 -3.02
N GLN A 340 -20.58 9.46 -2.65
CA GLN A 340 -20.17 10.83 -2.99
C GLN A 340 -18.83 11.20 -2.34
N GLN A 341 -18.66 10.92 -1.05
CA GLN A 341 -17.40 11.23 -0.35
C GLN A 341 -16.26 10.32 -0.81
N ILE A 342 -16.55 9.05 -1.15
CA ILE A 342 -15.56 8.13 -1.71
C ILE A 342 -15.03 8.66 -3.06
N VAL A 343 -15.93 9.11 -3.95
CA VAL A 343 -15.55 9.69 -5.25
C VAL A 343 -14.79 11.00 -5.07
N ALA A 344 -15.18 11.85 -4.13
CA ALA A 344 -14.47 13.08 -3.80
C ALA A 344 -13.03 12.78 -3.30
N LEU A 345 -12.88 11.87 -2.34
CA LEU A 345 -11.58 11.44 -1.84
C LEU A 345 -10.69 10.83 -2.93
N TYR A 346 -11.28 10.02 -3.82
CA TYR A 346 -10.58 9.48 -4.98
C TYR A 346 -10.04 10.62 -5.86
N SER A 347 -10.89 11.61 -6.19
CA SER A 347 -10.52 12.78 -7.00
C SER A 347 -9.44 13.63 -6.33
N ASP A 348 -9.57 13.93 -5.04
CA ASP A 348 -8.59 14.73 -4.30
C ASP A 348 -7.23 14.03 -4.22
N THR A 349 -7.23 12.71 -3.98
CA THR A 349 -6.01 11.91 -3.96
C THR A 349 -5.38 11.84 -5.35
N LEU A 350 -6.19 11.62 -6.38
CA LEU A 350 -5.77 11.62 -7.78
C LEU A 350 -5.15 12.98 -8.16
N ASN A 351 -5.69 14.08 -7.64
CA ASN A 351 -5.21 15.43 -7.90
C ASN A 351 -4.02 15.86 -7.03
N GLY A 352 -3.61 15.04 -6.07
CA GLY A 352 -2.52 15.36 -5.15
C GLY A 352 -2.88 16.43 -4.11
N THR A 353 -4.18 16.64 -3.86
CA THR A 353 -4.70 17.62 -2.90
C THR A 353 -5.17 17.00 -1.59
N ALA A 354 -5.22 15.67 -1.49
CA ALA A 354 -5.55 14.97 -0.26
C ALA A 354 -4.49 15.21 0.84
N ASP A 355 -4.95 15.35 2.09
CA ASP A 355 -4.05 15.54 3.23
C ASP A 355 -3.24 14.25 3.51
N THR A 356 -1.92 14.35 3.44
CA THR A 356 -1.01 13.22 3.65
C THR A 356 -0.99 12.72 5.10
N LYS A 357 -1.40 13.56 6.07
CA LYS A 357 -1.55 13.22 7.49
C LYS A 357 -2.86 12.51 7.83
N ALA A 358 -3.82 12.52 6.91
CA ALA A 358 -5.08 11.81 7.13
C ALA A 358 -4.86 10.29 7.13
N LEU A 359 -5.45 9.63 8.12
CA LEU A 359 -5.79 8.21 8.11
C LEU A 359 -7.23 8.14 7.61
N ASN A 360 -7.39 8.00 6.30
CA ASN A 360 -8.71 7.94 5.70
C ASN A 360 -9.39 6.64 6.12
N VAL A 361 -10.50 6.75 6.82
CA VAL A 361 -11.39 5.64 7.17
C VAL A 361 -12.62 5.78 6.30
N VAL A 362 -12.80 4.85 5.39
CA VAL A 362 -13.78 4.99 4.32
C VAL A 362 -14.85 3.92 4.45
N ARG A 363 -16.13 4.33 4.42
CA ARG A 363 -17.29 3.44 4.57
C ARG A 363 -18.32 3.68 3.49
N PHE A 364 -18.99 2.61 3.07
CA PHE A 364 -20.21 2.71 2.30
C PHE A 364 -21.41 2.99 3.23
N GLU A 365 -22.51 3.48 2.66
CA GLU A 365 -23.78 3.71 3.37
C GLU A 365 -24.50 2.41 3.77
#